data_AF-A0A1G4J804-F1
#
_entry.id   AF-A0A1G4J804-F1
#
_cell.length_a   1.000
_cell.length_b   1.000
_cell.length_c   1.000
_cell.angle_alpha   90.00
_cell.angle_beta   90.00
_cell.angle_gamma   90.00
#
_symmetry.space_group_name_H-M   'P 1'
#
loop_
_entity.id
_entity.type
_entity.pdbx_description
1 polymer ?
#
loop_
_entity_poly.entity_id
_entity_poly.type
_entity_poly.pdbx_seq_one_letter_code
_entity_poly.pdbx_strand_id
1 'polypeptide(L)'
;MINELVAPEHPAGNSLKVQRQLSTTPRPLTPPLGSLAHRLVQSCKERDSLYRCVSTESLDSLQSSPEPIATEPAAAIASSGTARNVTKKYINQDTSPYGSRAQTPLCARPRACSTSFLRPRMEFTGFQTSGYKKNHVNVVLKTVSLPGHGSSNPGVPHITGFFSIYGLTAHQPEITTFFEGFAVTENLGFLSSSVPAHLADLTATDGIDLEHWLSFPAFKEMCSQNGVLSAVVDGAHRHSDYLHQRFIFMRWKERFLVPDAELGSVEGASYEGYYYIVHDQFTGNILGFYYHKDAEKFQELELAPTNHLGSGSCDFEFN
;
A
#
# COMPACT_ATOMS: atom_id res chain seq x y z
N MET A 1 62.53 -54.65 11.69
CA MET A 1 63.56 -54.06 10.81
C MET A 1 63.09 -52.65 10.45
N ILE A 2 63.83 -51.64 10.94
CA ILE A 2 64.17 -50.35 10.29
C ILE A 2 62.98 -49.37 10.07
N ASN A 3 62.76 -48.38 10.95
CA ASN A 3 63.25 -46.96 10.94
C ASN A 3 62.62 -46.10 9.82
N GLU A 4 62.44 -44.78 9.87
CA GLU A 4 62.39 -43.69 10.87
C GLU A 4 61.87 -42.46 10.09
N LEU A 5 61.44 -41.44 10.86
CA LEU A 5 61.34 -40.01 10.54
C LEU A 5 62.27 -39.47 9.42
N VAL A 6 61.85 -38.37 8.77
CA VAL A 6 62.55 -37.06 8.69
C VAL A 6 61.94 -36.18 7.57
N ALA A 7 61.53 -34.96 7.92
CA ALA A 7 61.36 -33.81 7.01
C ALA A 7 62.74 -33.14 6.77
N PRO A 8 62.95 -32.35 5.70
CA PRO A 8 63.13 -30.91 5.99
C PRO A 8 62.78 -29.90 4.87
N GLU A 9 62.52 -28.68 5.34
CA GLU A 9 62.98 -27.36 4.89
C GLU A 9 62.64 -26.72 3.53
N HIS A 10 62.06 -25.51 3.67
CA HIS A 10 62.17 -24.35 2.77
C HIS A 10 63.61 -23.87 2.61
N PRO A 11 63.88 -23.05 1.57
CA PRO A 11 64.34 -21.69 1.91
C PRO A 11 63.68 -20.57 1.09
N ALA A 12 63.71 -19.41 1.73
CA ALA A 12 63.23 -18.11 1.26
C ALA A 12 64.09 -17.53 0.12
N GLY A 13 63.44 -16.73 -0.73
CA GLY A 13 64.08 -15.82 -1.68
C GLY A 13 63.34 -14.49 -1.71
N ASN A 14 63.87 -13.51 -0.97
CA ASN A 14 63.52 -12.10 -1.02
C ASN A 14 63.77 -11.51 -2.41
N SER A 15 62.87 -10.65 -2.91
CA SER A 15 63.25 -9.28 -3.30
C SER A 15 62.14 -8.43 -3.93
N LEU A 16 62.03 -7.23 -3.34
CA LEU A 16 61.88 -5.93 -4.01
C LEU A 16 60.48 -5.48 -4.48
N LYS A 17 59.90 -4.66 -3.60
CA LYS A 17 59.06 -3.50 -3.90
C LYS A 17 59.49 -2.80 -5.21
N VAL A 18 58.54 -2.66 -6.14
CA VAL A 18 58.50 -1.49 -7.03
C VAL A 18 57.15 -0.82 -6.86
N GLN A 19 57.25 0.37 -6.27
CA GLN A 19 56.22 1.32 -5.96
C GLN A 19 55.89 2.09 -7.24
N ARG A 20 54.72 1.85 -7.84
CA ARG A 20 54.13 2.79 -8.80
C ARG A 20 53.24 3.76 -8.02
N GLN A 21 53.84 4.90 -7.68
CA GLN A 21 53.14 6.12 -7.36
C GLN A 21 52.32 6.56 -8.58
N LEU A 22 51.00 6.64 -8.43
CA LEU A 22 50.17 7.57 -9.19
C LEU A 22 49.64 8.57 -8.18
N SER A 23 50.35 9.70 -8.13
CA SER A 23 49.98 10.91 -7.43
C SER A 23 48.98 11.70 -8.26
N THR A 24 47.75 11.84 -7.78
CA THR A 24 46.91 12.99 -8.13
C THR A 24 46.15 13.45 -6.90
N THR A 25 46.44 14.67 -6.50
CA THR A 25 45.85 15.46 -5.42
C THR A 25 44.32 15.63 -5.57
N PRO A 26 43.56 15.71 -4.47
CA PRO A 26 42.15 16.06 -4.50
C PRO A 26 41.92 17.54 -4.08
N ARG A 27 41.15 18.30 -4.89
CA ARG A 27 40.24 19.43 -4.55
C ARG A 27 40.24 20.54 -5.63
N PRO A 28 39.24 21.43 -5.65
CA PRO A 28 37.81 21.28 -5.29
C PRO A 28 36.90 21.82 -6.42
N LEU A 29 35.59 21.86 -6.14
CA LEU A 29 34.54 22.71 -6.75
C LEU A 29 33.61 22.02 -7.78
N THR A 30 32.41 21.74 -7.28
CA THR A 30 31.11 21.89 -7.95
C THR A 30 31.10 22.78 -9.20
N PRO A 31 30.46 22.33 -10.29
CA PRO A 31 29.78 23.20 -11.23
C PRO A 31 28.25 23.23 -10.93
N PRO A 32 27.55 24.26 -11.39
CA PRO A 32 26.35 24.76 -10.74
C PRO A 32 25.08 23.99 -11.10
N LEU A 33 24.15 23.94 -10.13
CA LEU A 33 22.72 23.91 -10.41
C LEU A 33 22.38 25.08 -11.33
N GLY A 34 21.87 24.79 -12.53
CA GLY A 34 21.29 25.82 -13.40
C GLY A 34 21.24 25.44 -14.86
N SER A 35 20.02 25.37 -15.40
CA SER A 35 19.70 25.35 -16.85
C SER A 35 19.56 23.99 -17.56
N LEU A 36 18.87 23.02 -16.93
CA LEU A 36 18.10 22.00 -17.65
C LEU A 36 16.60 22.35 -17.77
N ALA A 37 16.22 23.55 -17.36
CA ALA A 37 14.85 24.07 -17.50
C ALA A 37 14.57 24.74 -18.86
N HIS A 38 15.56 24.89 -19.75
CA HIS A 38 15.39 25.69 -20.98
C HIS A 38 15.50 24.92 -22.31
N ARG A 39 15.68 23.59 -22.30
CA ARG A 39 15.59 22.74 -23.51
C ARG A 39 14.31 21.90 -23.62
N LEU A 40 13.46 21.90 -22.60
CA LEU A 40 12.09 21.39 -22.70
C LEU A 40 11.07 22.49 -23.06
N VAL A 41 11.47 23.77 -23.01
CA VAL A 41 10.58 24.91 -23.25
C VAL A 41 10.51 25.31 -24.73
N GLN A 42 11.33 24.73 -25.61
CA GLN A 42 11.34 25.07 -27.04
C GLN A 42 10.81 23.96 -27.96
N SER A 43 10.42 22.80 -27.43
CA SER A 43 9.76 21.72 -28.18
C SER A 43 8.24 21.65 -27.96
N CYS A 44 7.67 22.48 -27.08
CA CYS A 44 6.23 22.53 -26.82
C CYS A 44 5.50 23.65 -27.59
N LYS A 45 6.16 24.28 -28.57
CA LYS A 45 5.61 25.45 -29.28
C LYS A 45 4.90 25.14 -30.61
N GLU A 46 4.84 23.88 -31.03
CA GLU A 46 4.17 23.47 -32.27
C GLU A 46 3.49 22.11 -32.10
N ARG A 47 2.32 22.08 -31.44
CA ARG A 47 1.25 21.10 -31.71
C ARG A 47 -0.06 21.36 -30.94
N ASP A 48 -0.44 22.63 -30.82
CA ASP A 48 -1.71 23.03 -30.18
C ASP A 48 -2.78 23.35 -31.24
N SER A 49 -2.96 22.41 -32.18
CA SER A 49 -4.06 22.44 -33.15
C SER A 49 -4.63 21.04 -33.29
N LEU A 50 -5.53 20.70 -32.38
CA LEU A 50 -6.84 20.06 -32.63
C LEU A 50 -7.46 19.71 -31.26
N TYR A 51 -8.69 20.21 -31.04
CA TYR A 51 -9.54 20.11 -29.84
C TYR A 51 -9.35 21.16 -28.73
N ARG A 52 -9.79 22.39 -29.02
CA ARG A 52 -10.18 23.38 -28.02
C ARG A 52 -11.63 23.12 -27.59
N CYS A 53 -11.83 22.50 -26.42
CA CYS A 53 -13.14 22.48 -25.76
C CYS A 53 -13.44 23.88 -25.23
N VAL A 54 -14.51 24.50 -25.72
CA VAL A 54 -14.98 25.81 -25.28
C VAL A 54 -15.98 25.58 -24.15
N SER A 55 -15.55 25.76 -22.90
CA SER A 55 -16.44 25.83 -21.74
C SER A 55 -15.94 26.97 -20.86
N THR A 56 -16.45 28.17 -21.11
CA THR A 56 -16.05 29.43 -20.46
C THR A 56 -16.98 29.84 -19.33
N GLU A 57 -17.61 28.91 -18.63
CA GLU A 57 -18.52 29.26 -17.53
C GLU A 57 -18.23 28.41 -16.30
N SER A 58 -17.26 28.80 -15.46
CA SER A 58 -17.16 28.28 -14.07
C SER A 58 -16.27 29.07 -13.09
N LEU A 59 -15.70 30.23 -13.41
CA LEU A 59 -14.77 30.91 -12.46
C LEU A 59 -15.27 32.21 -11.82
N ASP A 60 -16.39 32.82 -12.27
CA ASP A 60 -16.86 34.09 -11.70
C ASP A 60 -17.84 33.95 -10.51
N SER A 61 -18.17 32.73 -10.07
CA SER A 61 -19.20 32.52 -9.03
C SER A 61 -18.68 32.45 -7.59
N LEU A 62 -17.38 32.70 -7.34
CA LEU A 62 -16.80 32.63 -5.99
C LEU A 62 -16.65 33.99 -5.28
N GLN A 63 -17.13 35.09 -5.87
CA GLN A 63 -17.07 36.42 -5.24
C GLN A 63 -18.45 37.05 -5.14
N SER A 64 -19.21 36.72 -4.10
CA SER A 64 -20.11 37.67 -3.42
C SER A 64 -20.78 37.02 -2.20
N SER A 65 -20.30 37.41 -1.03
CA SER A 65 -20.99 37.27 0.25
C SER A 65 -22.15 38.28 0.34
N PRO A 66 -23.37 37.90 0.78
CA PRO A 66 -24.43 38.87 1.02
C PRO A 66 -24.48 39.31 2.49
N GLU A 67 -24.40 40.61 2.73
CA GLU A 67 -24.95 41.27 3.92
C GLU A 67 -26.49 41.38 3.81
N PRO A 68 -27.24 41.47 4.93
CA PRO A 68 -28.69 41.49 4.91
C PRO A 68 -29.22 42.92 4.88
N ILE A 69 -30.34 43.21 4.18
CA ILE A 69 -31.36 44.21 4.58
C ILE A 69 -32.65 44.10 3.72
N ALA A 70 -33.77 44.10 4.46
CA ALA A 70 -35.14 44.59 4.24
C ALA A 70 -35.94 44.37 2.93
N THR A 71 -37.06 43.69 3.13
CA THR A 71 -38.45 43.89 2.68
C THR A 71 -38.77 45.11 1.81
N GLU A 72 -39.36 44.89 0.61
CA GLU A 72 -40.50 45.59 -0.02
C GLU A 72 -40.80 44.98 -1.42
N PRO A 73 -42.03 45.07 -1.98
CA PRO A 73 -42.48 44.18 -3.06
C PRO A 73 -42.40 44.76 -4.48
N ALA A 74 -42.03 43.86 -5.40
CA ALA A 74 -42.33 43.72 -6.82
C ALA A 74 -42.86 44.93 -7.64
N ALA A 75 -42.06 45.36 -8.62
CA ALA A 75 -42.55 45.87 -9.90
C ALA A 75 -41.65 45.34 -11.04
N ALA A 76 -42.27 44.63 -11.97
CA ALA A 76 -41.61 44.04 -13.13
C ALA A 76 -41.21 45.13 -14.14
N ILE A 77 -39.95 45.13 -14.55
CA ILE A 77 -39.47 45.86 -15.73
C ILE A 77 -38.97 44.82 -16.73
N ALA A 78 -39.73 44.63 -17.80
CA ALA A 78 -39.33 43.86 -18.96
C ALA A 78 -38.33 44.68 -19.79
N SER A 79 -37.09 44.21 -19.88
CA SER A 79 -36.13 44.69 -20.87
C SER A 79 -35.85 43.59 -21.89
N SER A 80 -36.27 43.85 -23.12
CA SER A 80 -35.99 43.04 -24.29
C SER A 80 -34.50 43.11 -24.63
N GLY A 81 -33.79 42.05 -24.29
CA GLY A 81 -32.46 41.75 -24.82
C GLY A 81 -32.43 40.26 -25.11
N THR A 82 -32.17 39.88 -26.36
CA THR A 82 -32.17 38.51 -26.86
C THR A 82 -31.02 37.69 -26.25
N ALA A 83 -31.07 37.43 -24.95
CA ALA A 83 -30.26 36.42 -24.29
C ALA A 83 -30.93 35.07 -24.56
N ARG A 84 -30.19 34.12 -25.13
CA ARG A 84 -30.63 32.72 -25.21
C ARG A 84 -31.04 32.29 -23.79
N ASN A 85 -32.34 32.09 -23.57
CA ASN A 85 -32.89 31.54 -22.34
C ASN A 85 -32.35 30.11 -22.16
N VAL A 86 -31.17 29.96 -21.57
CA VAL A 86 -30.73 28.69 -21.03
C VAL A 86 -31.56 28.47 -19.78
N THR A 87 -32.74 27.85 -19.93
CA THR A 87 -33.53 27.38 -18.79
C THR A 87 -32.66 26.39 -18.01
N LYS A 88 -32.15 26.82 -16.86
CA LYS A 88 -31.39 25.99 -15.92
C LYS A 88 -32.32 24.95 -15.28
N LYS A 89 -32.70 23.94 -16.07
CA LYS A 89 -33.75 22.95 -15.75
C LYS A 89 -33.57 22.33 -14.36
N TYR A 90 -32.37 21.83 -14.07
CA TYR A 90 -32.07 21.12 -12.81
C TYR A 90 -31.99 22.04 -11.59
N ILE A 91 -31.82 23.35 -11.78
CA ILE A 91 -31.85 24.33 -10.69
C ILE A 91 -33.29 24.74 -10.42
N ASN A 92 -34.04 25.08 -11.47
CA ASN A 92 -35.40 25.60 -11.33
C ASN A 92 -36.43 24.52 -10.94
N GLN A 93 -36.11 23.24 -11.16
CA GLN A 93 -36.97 22.09 -10.83
C GLN A 93 -36.50 21.35 -9.57
N ASP A 94 -35.52 21.87 -8.84
CA ASP A 94 -35.08 21.25 -7.59
C ASP A 94 -36.06 21.57 -6.46
N THR A 95 -36.85 20.57 -6.07
CA THR A 95 -37.79 20.66 -4.94
C THR A 95 -37.29 19.88 -3.72
N SER A 96 -35.99 19.57 -3.67
CA SER A 96 -35.40 18.83 -2.55
C SER A 96 -35.51 19.63 -1.26
N PRO A 97 -35.86 19.00 -0.13
CA PRO A 97 -36.01 19.71 1.14
C PRO A 97 -34.64 20.03 1.75
N TYR A 98 -34.06 21.15 1.34
CA TYR A 98 -32.84 21.69 1.95
C TYR A 98 -33.19 22.29 3.32
N GLY A 99 -32.98 21.52 4.38
CA GLY A 99 -33.18 21.98 5.76
C GLY A 99 -31.89 22.53 6.37
N SER A 100 -31.92 23.75 6.93
CA SER A 100 -30.85 24.31 7.79
C SER A 100 -30.93 23.83 9.23
N ARG A 101 -31.89 22.96 9.55
CA ARG A 101 -32.12 22.46 10.90
C ARG A 101 -30.98 21.52 11.29
N ALA A 102 -30.33 21.81 12.42
CA ALA A 102 -29.33 20.94 13.03
C ALA A 102 -29.87 19.50 13.09
N GLN A 103 -29.25 18.61 12.33
CA GLN A 103 -29.63 17.20 12.27
C GLN A 103 -29.49 16.60 13.67
N THR A 104 -30.46 15.77 14.07
CA THR A 104 -30.36 14.87 15.24
C THR A 104 -29.03 14.12 15.21
N PRO A 105 -28.43 13.74 16.37
CA PRO A 105 -27.05 13.27 16.43
C PRO A 105 -26.83 12.21 15.36
N LEU A 106 -25.93 12.55 14.44
CA LEU A 106 -25.60 11.74 13.28
C LEU A 106 -25.32 10.32 13.76
N CYS A 107 -26.06 9.35 13.23
CA CYS A 107 -25.59 7.97 13.24
C CYS A 107 -24.33 7.96 12.38
N ALA A 108 -23.19 8.28 12.99
CA ALA A 108 -21.90 8.12 12.37
C ALA A 108 -21.70 6.61 12.20
N ARG A 109 -22.15 6.08 11.06
CA ARG A 109 -21.73 4.75 10.60
C ARG A 109 -20.20 4.72 10.77
N PRO A 110 -19.63 3.68 11.40
CA PRO A 110 -18.19 3.55 11.47
C PRO A 110 -17.65 3.64 10.04
N ARG A 111 -16.91 4.71 9.77
CA ARG A 111 -16.35 4.95 8.45
C ARG A 111 -15.36 3.83 8.18
N ALA A 112 -15.58 3.06 7.12
CA ALA A 112 -14.54 2.21 6.55
C ALA A 112 -13.36 3.14 6.21
N CYS A 113 -12.21 2.93 6.85
CA CYS A 113 -11.03 3.73 6.59
C CYS A 113 -10.23 3.12 5.43
N SER A 114 -9.78 3.95 4.51
CA SER A 114 -8.84 3.61 3.45
C SER A 114 -7.66 4.58 3.49
N THR A 115 -6.51 4.18 2.96
CA THR A 115 -5.32 5.04 2.86
C THR A 115 -5.08 5.42 1.40
N SER A 116 -4.04 6.22 1.13
CA SER A 116 -3.65 6.62 -0.23
C SER A 116 -3.38 5.42 -1.14
N PHE A 117 -2.70 4.41 -0.60
CA PHE A 117 -2.30 3.19 -1.34
C PHE A 117 -3.14 1.97 -0.97
N LEU A 118 -3.73 1.89 0.23
CA LEU A 118 -4.70 0.86 0.59
C LEU A 118 -6.11 1.38 0.33
N ARG A 119 -6.52 1.30 -0.94
CA ARG A 119 -7.88 1.60 -1.38
C ARG A 119 -8.32 0.58 -2.44
N PRO A 120 -9.63 0.39 -2.65
CA PRO A 120 -10.14 -0.49 -3.68
C PRO A 120 -9.48 -0.19 -5.04
N ARG A 121 -9.18 -1.26 -5.80
CA ARG A 121 -8.62 -1.24 -7.15
C ARG A 121 -7.16 -0.79 -7.26
N MET A 122 -6.47 -0.57 -6.15
CA MET A 122 -5.02 -0.42 -6.20
C MET A 122 -4.36 -1.73 -6.59
N GLU A 123 -3.35 -1.60 -7.43
CA GLU A 123 -2.59 -2.73 -7.98
C GLU A 123 -1.11 -2.58 -7.60
N PHE A 124 -0.51 -3.68 -7.20
CA PHE A 124 0.87 -3.76 -6.76
C PHE A 124 1.58 -4.88 -7.51
N THR A 125 2.78 -4.58 -8.00
CA THR A 125 3.58 -5.56 -8.74
C THR A 125 4.94 -5.70 -8.10
N GLY A 126 5.50 -6.89 -8.18
CA GLY A 126 6.86 -7.14 -7.72
C GLY A 126 7.18 -8.62 -7.76
N PHE A 127 7.78 -9.14 -6.69
CA PHE A 127 8.37 -10.47 -6.71
C PHE A 127 8.21 -11.21 -5.39
N GLN A 128 8.06 -12.53 -5.50
CA GLN A 128 8.25 -13.47 -4.40
C GLN A 128 9.57 -14.22 -4.61
N THR A 129 10.44 -14.20 -3.61
CA THR A 129 11.76 -14.84 -3.64
C THR A 129 11.83 -15.97 -2.63
N SER A 130 12.09 -17.20 -3.09
CA SER A 130 12.28 -18.40 -2.26
C SER A 130 13.64 -19.01 -2.61
N GLY A 131 14.59 -18.93 -1.68
CA GLY A 131 15.98 -19.30 -1.93
C GLY A 131 16.57 -18.56 -3.14
N TYR A 132 16.80 -19.30 -4.23
CA TYR A 132 17.34 -18.78 -5.50
C TYR A 132 16.28 -18.52 -6.58
N LYS A 133 15.01 -18.88 -6.33
CA LYS A 133 13.91 -18.66 -7.28
C LYS A 133 13.25 -17.32 -6.99
N LYS A 134 13.01 -16.53 -8.04
CA LYS A 134 12.33 -15.25 -7.99
C LYS A 134 11.18 -15.25 -8.99
N ASN A 135 9.96 -15.21 -8.48
CA ASN A 135 8.74 -15.28 -9.28
C ASN A 135 8.08 -13.91 -9.31
N HIS A 136 7.54 -13.52 -10.46
CA HIS A 136 6.79 -12.27 -10.58
C HIS A 136 5.44 -12.40 -9.88
N VAL A 137 4.99 -11.33 -9.22
CA VAL A 137 3.72 -11.28 -8.49
C VAL A 137 2.96 -10.02 -8.88
N ASN A 138 1.64 -10.17 -9.02
CA ASN A 138 0.70 -9.07 -9.17
C ASN A 138 -0.43 -9.20 -8.13
N VAL A 139 -0.74 -8.11 -7.44
CA VAL A 139 -1.76 -8.04 -6.40
C VAL A 139 -2.75 -6.93 -6.73
N VAL A 140 -4.03 -7.25 -6.78
CA VAL A 140 -5.11 -6.27 -7.01
C VAL A 140 -6.07 -6.25 -5.83
N LEU A 141 -6.14 -5.12 -5.14
CA LEU A 141 -7.07 -4.94 -4.02
C LEU A 141 -8.50 -4.79 -4.53
N LYS A 142 -9.44 -5.49 -3.90
CA LYS A 142 -10.88 -5.43 -4.24
C LYS A 142 -11.67 -4.61 -3.25
N THR A 143 -11.60 -4.94 -1.97
CA THR A 143 -12.22 -4.17 -0.89
C THR A 143 -11.16 -3.75 0.12
N VAL A 144 -11.31 -2.54 0.68
CA VAL A 144 -10.49 -2.06 1.79
C VAL A 144 -11.41 -1.34 2.77
N SER A 145 -11.49 -1.87 3.98
CA SER A 145 -12.25 -1.32 5.10
C SER A 145 -11.44 -1.54 6.38
N LEU A 146 -10.47 -0.65 6.62
CA LEU A 146 -9.64 -0.71 7.81
C LEU A 146 -10.44 -0.25 9.03
N PRO A 147 -10.40 -0.99 10.16
CA PRO A 147 -11.09 -0.59 11.38
C PRO A 147 -10.48 0.66 12.02
N GLY A 148 -11.31 1.66 12.26
CA GLY A 148 -10.95 2.82 13.08
C GLY A 148 -10.99 2.51 14.59
N HIS A 149 -10.58 3.50 15.38
CA HIS A 149 -10.62 3.42 16.85
C HIS A 149 -12.03 3.07 17.37
N GLY A 150 -12.16 2.03 18.19
CA GLY A 150 -13.43 1.61 18.78
C GLY A 150 -14.42 0.94 17.81
N SER A 151 -14.04 0.73 16.54
CA SER A 151 -14.83 -0.02 15.57
C SER A 151 -14.26 -1.44 15.43
N SER A 152 -14.90 -2.42 16.05
CA SER A 152 -14.56 -3.83 15.90
C SER A 152 -15.69 -4.58 15.21
N ASN A 153 -15.44 -5.00 13.96
CA ASN A 153 -16.21 -6.08 13.32
C ASN A 153 -15.31 -7.32 13.27
N PRO A 154 -15.21 -8.07 14.40
CA PRO A 154 -14.38 -9.26 14.44
C PRO A 154 -14.87 -10.26 13.38
N GLY A 155 -13.99 -10.63 12.46
CA GLY A 155 -14.26 -11.65 11.44
C GLY A 155 -14.56 -11.12 10.04
N VAL A 156 -14.69 -9.80 9.84
CA VAL A 156 -14.75 -9.24 8.49
C VAL A 156 -13.33 -8.93 8.03
N PRO A 157 -12.89 -9.39 6.84
CA PRO A 157 -11.58 -9.06 6.32
C PRO A 157 -11.44 -7.56 6.11
N HIS A 158 -10.34 -6.99 6.60
CA HIS A 158 -10.08 -5.55 6.46
C HIS A 158 -9.68 -5.20 5.02
N ILE A 159 -9.05 -6.15 4.33
CA ILE A 159 -8.65 -6.03 2.93
C ILE A 159 -8.99 -7.34 2.23
N THR A 160 -9.43 -7.26 0.99
CA THR A 160 -9.52 -8.43 0.12
C THR A 160 -8.88 -8.13 -1.22
N GLY A 161 -8.43 -9.16 -1.92
CA GLY A 161 -7.81 -8.97 -3.22
C GLY A 161 -7.56 -10.26 -3.98
N PHE A 162 -6.99 -10.12 -5.16
CA PHE A 162 -6.41 -11.22 -5.91
C PHE A 162 -4.89 -11.15 -5.82
N PHE A 163 -4.27 -12.31 -5.59
CA PHE A 163 -2.83 -12.50 -5.59
C PHE A 163 -2.50 -13.43 -6.77
N SER A 164 -1.74 -12.94 -7.74
CA SER A 164 -1.35 -13.69 -8.94
C SER A 164 0.15 -13.87 -8.97
N ILE A 165 0.60 -15.11 -9.05
CA ILE A 165 2.03 -15.47 -9.12
C ILE A 165 2.33 -16.17 -10.44
N TYR A 166 3.43 -15.77 -11.07
CA TYR A 166 3.82 -16.25 -12.40
C TYR A 166 5.05 -17.14 -12.34
N GLY A 167 5.02 -18.24 -13.08
CA GLY A 167 6.16 -19.14 -13.26
C GLY A 167 6.47 -20.02 -12.04
N LEU A 168 5.51 -20.22 -11.13
CA LEU A 168 5.70 -21.05 -9.95
C LEU A 168 5.82 -22.54 -10.32
N THR A 169 5.03 -22.99 -11.30
CA THR A 169 5.03 -24.37 -11.80
C THR A 169 5.17 -24.39 -13.33
N ALA A 170 5.67 -25.50 -13.88
CA ALA A 170 5.80 -25.64 -15.34
C ALA A 170 4.45 -25.85 -16.05
N HIS A 171 3.47 -26.44 -15.35
CA HIS A 171 2.17 -26.78 -15.90
C HIS A 171 1.16 -25.63 -15.81
N GLN A 172 1.28 -24.79 -14.80
CA GLN A 172 0.40 -23.65 -14.57
C GLN A 172 1.23 -22.36 -14.53
N PRO A 173 1.29 -21.60 -15.65
CA PRO A 173 2.17 -20.44 -15.78
C PRO A 173 1.74 -19.26 -14.91
N GLU A 174 0.46 -19.20 -14.55
CA GLU A 174 -0.14 -18.19 -13.69
C GLU A 174 -1.08 -18.88 -12.70
N ILE A 175 -0.87 -18.62 -11.42
CA ILE A 175 -1.75 -19.07 -10.34
C ILE A 175 -2.32 -17.83 -9.69
N THR A 176 -3.65 -17.71 -9.70
CA THR A 176 -4.36 -16.60 -9.05
C THR A 176 -5.20 -17.13 -7.91
N THR A 177 -5.06 -16.54 -6.74
CA THR A 177 -5.83 -16.83 -5.55
C THR A 177 -6.59 -15.59 -5.07
N PHE A 178 -7.73 -15.82 -4.43
CA PHE A 178 -8.37 -14.80 -3.61
C PHE A 178 -7.76 -14.81 -2.22
N PHE A 179 -7.45 -13.64 -1.67
CA PHE A 179 -6.92 -13.50 -0.32
C PHE A 179 -7.72 -12.52 0.53
N GLU A 180 -7.65 -12.76 1.83
CA GLU A 180 -8.18 -11.90 2.88
C GLU A 180 -7.04 -11.37 3.75
N GLY A 181 -7.10 -10.09 4.11
CA GLY A 181 -6.09 -9.39 4.87
C GLY A 181 -6.66 -8.81 6.17
N PHE A 182 -5.94 -9.03 7.26
CA PHE A 182 -6.28 -8.52 8.58
C PHE A 182 -5.15 -7.65 9.13
N ALA A 183 -5.44 -6.39 9.37
CA ALA A 183 -4.49 -5.44 9.96
C ALA A 183 -4.31 -5.71 11.47
N VAL A 184 -3.07 -5.58 11.94
CA VAL A 184 -2.75 -5.61 13.37
C VAL A 184 -3.29 -4.34 14.00
N THR A 185 -4.08 -4.50 15.06
CA THR A 185 -4.80 -3.41 15.75
C THR A 185 -4.79 -3.64 17.26
N GLU A 186 -5.54 -2.85 18.01
CA GLU A 186 -5.77 -3.04 19.44
C GLU A 186 -6.54 -4.33 19.81
N ASN A 187 -7.26 -4.93 18.85
CA ASN A 187 -8.08 -6.14 19.04
C ASN A 187 -7.49 -7.37 18.33
N LEU A 188 -6.52 -7.15 17.43
CA LEU A 188 -5.79 -8.19 16.73
C LEU A 188 -4.30 -7.88 16.86
N GLY A 189 -3.64 -8.47 17.85
CA GLY A 189 -2.25 -8.16 18.15
C GLY A 189 -1.23 -8.89 17.25
N PHE A 190 0.04 -8.65 17.55
CA PHE A 190 1.17 -9.23 16.81
C PHE A 190 1.35 -10.72 17.08
N LEU A 191 1.04 -11.22 18.28
CA LEU A 191 1.23 -12.61 18.65
C LEU A 191 -0.03 -13.45 18.39
N SER A 192 0.16 -14.71 18.00
CA SER A 192 -0.90 -15.67 17.75
C SER A 192 -1.81 -15.87 18.96
N SER A 193 -1.28 -15.81 20.17
CA SER A 193 -2.05 -15.83 21.42
C SER A 193 -3.11 -14.72 21.54
N SER A 194 -2.94 -13.61 20.82
CA SER A 194 -3.90 -12.50 20.76
C SER A 194 -4.89 -12.57 19.59
N VAL A 195 -4.71 -13.54 18.68
CA VAL A 195 -5.55 -13.70 17.50
C VAL A 195 -6.86 -14.42 17.88
N PRO A 196 -8.04 -13.90 17.48
CA PRO A 196 -9.31 -14.56 17.74
C PRO A 196 -9.40 -15.96 17.12
N ALA A 197 -10.11 -16.88 17.79
CA ALA A 197 -10.22 -18.28 17.37
C ALA A 197 -10.79 -18.50 15.95
N HIS A 198 -11.59 -17.57 15.42
CA HIS A 198 -12.12 -17.67 14.06
C HIS A 198 -11.07 -17.38 12.97
N LEU A 199 -9.91 -16.82 13.33
CA LEU A 199 -8.75 -16.59 12.47
C LEU A 199 -7.59 -17.55 12.81
N ALA A 200 -7.91 -18.76 13.28
CA ALA A 200 -6.89 -19.73 13.71
C ALA A 200 -5.92 -20.14 12.58
N ASP A 201 -6.31 -20.01 11.32
CA ASP A 201 -5.47 -20.27 10.15
C ASP A 201 -4.43 -19.16 9.87
N LEU A 202 -4.52 -18.05 10.59
CA LEU A 202 -3.55 -16.96 10.63
C LEU A 202 -2.65 -17.03 11.87
N THR A 203 -2.56 -18.20 12.50
CA THR A 203 -1.77 -18.42 13.73
C THR A 203 -0.64 -19.42 13.52
N ALA A 204 0.42 -19.19 14.27
CA ALA A 204 1.55 -20.09 14.46
C ALA A 204 1.82 -20.20 15.98
N THR A 205 3.08 -20.24 16.38
CA THR A 205 3.49 -20.04 17.77
C THR A 205 3.96 -18.61 17.97
N ASP A 206 3.79 -18.05 19.17
CA ASP A 206 4.23 -16.69 19.49
C ASP A 206 5.73 -16.48 19.23
N GLY A 207 6.54 -17.53 19.38
CA GLY A 207 7.97 -17.50 19.04
C GLY A 207 8.21 -17.35 17.53
N ILE A 208 7.42 -18.03 16.70
CA ILE A 208 7.47 -17.91 15.24
C ILE A 208 6.97 -16.54 14.80
N ASP A 209 5.89 -16.03 15.39
CA ASP A 209 5.43 -14.66 15.11
C ASP A 209 6.52 -13.64 15.39
N LEU A 210 7.18 -13.74 16.54
CA LEU A 210 8.23 -12.81 16.91
C LEU A 210 9.43 -12.91 15.95
N GLU A 211 9.81 -14.12 15.55
CA GLU A 211 10.87 -14.37 14.55
C GLU A 211 10.56 -13.66 13.21
N HIS A 212 9.32 -13.77 12.71
CA HIS A 212 8.90 -13.15 11.46
C HIS A 212 8.75 -11.63 11.59
N TRP A 213 8.12 -11.14 12.65
CA TRP A 213 7.95 -9.70 12.86
C TRP A 213 9.30 -9.00 13.03
N LEU A 214 10.22 -9.58 13.80
CA LEU A 214 11.59 -9.07 13.94
C LEU A 214 12.40 -9.17 12.64
N SER A 215 11.92 -9.81 11.57
CA SER A 215 12.60 -9.76 10.28
C SER A 215 12.40 -8.41 9.58
N PHE A 216 11.34 -7.67 9.91
CA PHE A 216 11.07 -6.35 9.33
C PHE A 216 11.85 -5.23 10.03
N PRO A 217 12.58 -4.38 9.30
CA PRO A 217 13.26 -3.20 9.87
C PRO A 217 12.29 -2.25 10.60
N ALA A 218 11.09 -2.04 10.04
CA ALA A 218 10.06 -1.20 10.63
C ALA A 218 9.60 -1.70 12.01
N PHE A 219 9.48 -3.02 12.17
CA PHE A 219 9.11 -3.62 13.46
C PHE A 219 10.28 -3.52 14.46
N LYS A 220 11.52 -3.75 14.03
CA LYS A 220 12.70 -3.55 14.89
C LYS A 220 12.80 -2.11 15.40
N GLU A 221 12.53 -1.13 14.54
CA GLU A 221 12.53 0.29 14.90
C GLU A 221 11.43 0.60 15.92
N MET A 222 10.21 0.10 15.69
CA MET A 222 9.11 0.21 16.65
C MET A 222 9.46 -0.42 18.01
N CYS A 223 10.08 -1.61 18.00
CA CYS A 223 10.50 -2.32 19.21
C CYS A 223 11.69 -1.67 19.92
N SER A 224 12.48 -0.84 19.24
CA SER A 224 13.59 -0.10 19.84
C SER A 224 13.10 1.03 20.76
N GLN A 225 11.82 1.40 20.69
CA GLN A 225 11.19 2.30 21.63
C GLN A 225 11.03 1.61 22.99
N ASN A 226 11.37 2.32 24.07
CA ASN A 226 11.43 1.76 25.42
C ASN A 226 10.15 1.01 25.81
N GLY A 227 10.27 -0.27 26.13
CA GLY A 227 9.21 -1.11 26.69
C GLY A 227 8.22 -1.69 25.66
N VAL A 228 8.32 -1.36 24.37
CA VAL A 228 7.40 -1.88 23.35
C VAL A 228 7.61 -3.38 23.15
N LEU A 229 8.86 -3.83 22.98
CA LEU A 229 9.15 -5.25 22.77
C LEU A 229 8.71 -6.11 23.95
N SER A 230 8.98 -5.68 25.19
CA SER A 230 8.51 -6.39 26.38
C SER A 230 6.99 -6.43 26.46
N ALA A 231 6.32 -5.30 26.17
CA ALA A 231 4.85 -5.28 26.15
C ALA A 231 4.25 -6.19 25.08
N VAL A 232 4.90 -6.34 23.92
CA VAL A 232 4.46 -7.28 22.87
C VAL A 232 4.59 -8.72 23.37
N VAL A 233 5.74 -9.08 23.94
CA VAL A 233 6.01 -10.42 24.47
C VAL A 233 5.07 -10.77 25.63
N ASP A 234 4.77 -9.81 26.50
CA ASP A 234 3.85 -9.97 27.62
C ASP A 234 2.36 -9.94 27.19
N GLY A 235 2.07 -9.72 25.90
CA GLY A 235 0.70 -9.59 25.37
C GLY A 235 -0.03 -8.32 25.81
N ALA A 236 0.66 -7.39 26.48
CA ALA A 236 0.10 -6.13 26.96
C ALA A 236 0.08 -5.02 25.90
N HIS A 237 0.85 -5.17 24.82
CA HIS A 237 0.92 -4.18 23.75
C HIS A 237 -0.38 -4.16 22.93
N ARG A 238 -1.04 -3.00 22.91
CA ARG A 238 -2.19 -2.73 22.04
C ARG A 238 -1.75 -1.76 20.96
N HIS A 239 -1.79 -2.21 19.71
CA HIS A 239 -1.38 -1.41 18.56
C HIS A 239 -2.50 -0.43 18.16
N SER A 240 -2.69 0.60 18.98
CA SER A 240 -3.65 1.67 18.75
C SER A 240 -3.14 2.70 17.75
N ASP A 241 -4.06 3.43 17.12
CA ASP A 241 -3.75 4.54 16.22
C ASP A 241 -2.86 4.19 15.01
N TYR A 242 -2.85 2.90 14.64
CA TYR A 242 -1.99 2.36 13.59
C TYR A 242 -2.18 3.04 12.22
N LEU A 243 -3.36 3.58 11.94
CA LEU A 243 -3.67 4.31 10.71
C LEU A 243 -2.88 5.64 10.58
N HIS A 244 -2.48 6.25 11.70
CA HIS A 244 -1.67 7.47 11.70
C HIS A 244 -0.16 7.20 11.77
N GLN A 245 0.24 5.92 11.85
CA GLN A 245 1.65 5.52 11.83
C GLN A 245 2.12 5.31 10.40
N ARG A 246 3.43 5.42 10.14
CA ARG A 246 3.96 5.21 8.79
C ARG A 246 3.73 3.79 8.27
N PHE A 247 3.85 2.79 9.14
CA PHE A 247 3.81 1.38 8.75
C PHE A 247 2.53 0.72 9.26
N ILE A 248 1.84 0.01 8.38
CA ILE A 248 0.68 -0.82 8.73
C ILE A 248 1.09 -2.28 8.64
N PHE A 249 0.99 -2.98 9.77
CA PHE A 249 1.26 -4.42 9.86
C PHE A 249 -0.02 -5.20 9.57
N MET A 250 0.06 -6.27 8.80
CA MET A 250 -1.08 -7.10 8.41
C MET A 250 -0.69 -8.57 8.32
N ARG A 251 -1.69 -9.45 8.33
CA ARG A 251 -1.55 -10.83 7.88
C ARG A 251 -2.46 -11.09 6.70
N TRP A 252 -1.95 -11.72 5.64
CA TRP A 252 -2.75 -12.08 4.46
C TRP A 252 -2.89 -13.59 4.33
N LYS A 253 -4.12 -14.06 4.14
CA LYS A 253 -4.47 -15.47 3.98
C LYS A 253 -5.12 -15.69 2.62
N GLU A 254 -4.48 -16.48 1.78
CA GLU A 254 -5.10 -17.00 0.56
C GLU A 254 -6.19 -18.03 0.92
N ARG A 255 -7.31 -17.99 0.20
CA ARG A 255 -8.50 -18.80 0.46
C ARG A 255 -8.72 -19.87 -0.59
N PHE A 256 -8.79 -19.47 -1.85
CA PHE A 256 -9.13 -20.36 -2.97
C PHE A 256 -8.58 -19.82 -4.29
N LEU A 257 -8.48 -20.71 -5.28
CA LEU A 257 -8.05 -20.40 -6.63
C LEU A 257 -9.15 -19.69 -7.44
N VAL A 258 -8.73 -18.85 -8.36
CA VAL A 258 -9.61 -18.15 -9.30
C VAL A 258 -9.17 -18.52 -10.72
N PRO A 259 -10.08 -18.92 -11.63
CA PRO A 259 -11.55 -18.93 -11.46
C PRO A 259 -12.12 -20.13 -10.70
N ASP A 260 -11.34 -21.20 -10.51
CA ASP A 260 -11.85 -22.49 -10.04
C ASP A 260 -11.70 -22.66 -8.52
N ALA A 261 -12.65 -22.10 -7.76
CA ALA A 261 -12.61 -22.13 -6.30
C ALA A 261 -12.73 -23.53 -5.68
N GLU A 262 -13.24 -24.51 -6.43
CA GLU A 262 -13.38 -25.91 -5.99
C GLU A 262 -12.06 -26.69 -6.06
N LEU A 263 -11.06 -26.18 -6.78
CA LEU A 263 -9.76 -26.82 -6.89
C LEU A 263 -8.97 -26.56 -5.60
N GLY A 264 -8.85 -27.60 -4.75
CA GLY A 264 -8.22 -27.48 -3.43
C GLY A 264 -6.69 -27.59 -3.41
N SER A 265 -6.05 -27.89 -4.55
CA SER A 265 -4.59 -28.06 -4.60
C SER A 265 -4.03 -27.76 -6.00
N VAL A 266 -2.84 -27.18 -6.04
CA VAL A 266 -2.06 -27.02 -7.28
C VAL A 266 -0.91 -28.02 -7.28
N GLU A 267 -0.67 -28.70 -8.39
CA GLU A 267 0.45 -29.62 -8.49
C GLU A 267 1.78 -28.86 -8.36
N GLY A 268 2.55 -29.17 -7.32
CA GLY A 268 3.85 -28.53 -7.05
C GLY A 268 3.78 -27.15 -6.39
N ALA A 269 2.60 -26.71 -5.93
CA ALA A 269 2.43 -25.46 -5.18
C ALA A 269 1.36 -25.60 -4.09
N SER A 270 1.47 -24.80 -3.03
CA SER A 270 0.47 -24.74 -1.94
C SER A 270 0.27 -23.30 -1.49
N TYR A 271 -0.97 -22.96 -1.15
CA TYR A 271 -1.41 -21.68 -0.58
C TYR A 271 -1.99 -21.87 0.85
N GLU A 272 -1.63 -22.97 1.51
CA GLU A 272 -2.11 -23.31 2.86
C GLU A 272 -1.52 -22.41 3.96
N GLY A 273 -0.41 -21.72 3.69
CA GLY A 273 0.20 -20.77 4.61
C GLY A 273 -0.48 -19.42 4.65
N TYR A 274 0.24 -18.43 5.18
CA TYR A 274 -0.17 -17.03 5.18
C TYR A 274 1.06 -16.13 5.13
N TYR A 275 0.83 -14.84 4.89
CA TYR A 275 1.90 -13.85 4.80
C TYR A 275 1.87 -12.92 6.01
N TYR A 276 3.03 -12.68 6.61
CA TYR A 276 3.27 -11.49 7.43
C TYR A 276 3.55 -10.33 6.48
N ILE A 277 2.87 -9.19 6.68
CA ILE A 277 2.92 -8.06 5.76
C ILE A 277 3.20 -6.76 6.51
N VAL A 278 4.04 -5.91 5.92
CA VAL A 278 4.24 -4.51 6.29
C VAL A 278 4.00 -3.63 5.08
N HIS A 279 3.08 -2.68 5.22
CA HIS A 279 2.81 -1.66 4.21
C HIS A 279 3.37 -0.31 4.66
N ASP A 280 4.19 0.34 3.83
CA ASP A 280 4.67 1.71 4.06
C ASP A 280 3.68 2.71 3.44
N GLN A 281 2.92 3.42 4.27
CA GLN A 281 1.93 4.39 3.81
C GLN A 281 2.53 5.56 3.03
N PHE A 282 3.83 5.85 3.22
CA PHE A 282 4.49 6.96 2.55
C PHE A 282 4.92 6.60 1.13
N THR A 283 5.56 5.45 0.94
CA THR A 283 6.05 5.00 -0.37
C THR A 283 5.05 4.14 -1.14
N GLY A 284 4.08 3.56 -0.43
CA GLY A 284 3.14 2.59 -0.95
C GLY A 284 3.69 1.17 -1.04
N ASN A 285 4.97 0.94 -0.75
CA ASN A 285 5.56 -0.40 -0.87
C ASN A 285 4.97 -1.38 0.15
N ILE A 286 4.92 -2.64 -0.23
CA ILE A 286 4.52 -3.76 0.60
C ILE A 286 5.69 -4.74 0.68
N LEU A 287 6.08 -5.08 1.89
CA LEU A 287 7.05 -6.11 2.19
C LEU A 287 6.36 -7.24 2.95
N GLY A 288 6.78 -8.48 2.73
CA GLY A 288 6.19 -9.61 3.41
C GLY A 288 7.06 -10.84 3.47
N PHE A 289 6.66 -11.76 4.34
CA PHE A 289 7.25 -13.09 4.44
C PHE A 289 6.15 -14.14 4.48
N TYR A 290 6.22 -15.11 3.58
CA TYR A 290 5.34 -16.27 3.61
C TYR A 290 5.74 -17.22 4.74
N TYR A 291 4.73 -17.76 5.42
CA TYR A 291 4.89 -18.76 6.44
C TYR A 291 3.95 -19.93 6.20
N HIS A 292 4.53 -21.13 6.21
CA HIS A 292 3.84 -22.40 6.38
C HIS A 292 4.79 -23.35 7.11
N LYS A 293 4.25 -24.21 8.00
CA LYS A 293 5.05 -25.09 8.86
C LYS A 293 6.01 -26.02 8.09
N ASP A 294 5.62 -26.42 6.88
CA ASP A 294 6.37 -27.36 6.03
C ASP A 294 7.09 -26.66 4.87
N ALA A 295 7.02 -25.33 4.76
CA ALA A 295 7.65 -24.58 3.69
C ALA A 295 9.04 -24.05 4.07
N GLU A 296 9.83 -23.69 3.06
CA GLU A 296 11.06 -22.91 3.25
C GLU A 296 10.73 -21.61 4.00
N LYS A 297 11.48 -21.32 5.07
CA LYS A 297 11.30 -20.11 5.88
C LYS A 297 11.69 -18.86 5.07
N PHE A 298 11.05 -17.74 5.41
CA PHE A 298 11.40 -16.40 4.93
C PHE A 298 11.38 -16.26 3.40
N GLN A 299 10.38 -16.87 2.74
CA GLN A 299 10.13 -16.51 1.34
C GLN A 299 9.64 -15.07 1.30
N GLU A 300 10.46 -14.20 0.74
CA GLU A 300 10.27 -12.76 0.77
C GLU A 300 9.30 -12.33 -0.33
N LEU A 301 8.40 -11.41 0.00
CA LEU A 301 7.47 -10.77 -0.92
C LEU A 301 7.77 -9.28 -0.94
N GLU A 302 8.10 -8.74 -2.11
CA GLU A 302 8.32 -7.31 -2.33
C GLU A 302 7.36 -6.83 -3.40
N LEU A 303 6.53 -5.83 -3.09
CA LEU A 303 5.59 -5.24 -4.04
C LEU A 303 5.66 -3.71 -4.01
N ALA A 304 5.58 -3.11 -5.18
CA ALA A 304 5.50 -1.66 -5.36
C ALA A 304 4.16 -1.28 -6.01
N PRO A 305 3.58 -0.11 -5.65
CA PRO A 305 2.34 0.35 -6.26
C PRO A 305 2.55 0.63 -7.74
N THR A 306 1.60 0.19 -8.56
CA THR A 306 1.59 0.53 -9.99
C THR A 306 1.00 1.92 -10.20
N ASN A 307 1.63 2.71 -11.07
CA ASN A 307 1.14 4.04 -11.43
C ASN A 307 0.08 3.96 -12.53
N HIS A 308 -1.07 3.36 -12.25
CA HIS A 308 -2.23 3.54 -13.11
C HIS A 308 -2.89 4.88 -12.77
N LEU A 309 -2.49 5.94 -13.47
CA LEU A 309 -3.17 7.24 -13.48
C LEU A 309 -4.53 7.13 -14.20
N GLY A 310 -5.44 6.31 -13.65
CA GLY A 310 -6.85 6.40 -13.97
C GLY A 310 -7.39 7.68 -13.36
N SER A 311 -7.52 8.75 -14.15
CA SER A 311 -7.96 10.08 -13.71
C SER A 311 -9.43 10.15 -13.24
N GLY A 312 -10.09 9.01 -12.99
CA GLY A 312 -11.49 8.92 -12.56
C GLY A 312 -11.65 8.03 -11.33
N SER A 313 -12.34 8.54 -10.31
CA SER A 313 -12.81 7.74 -9.18
C SER A 313 -14.17 7.14 -9.52
N CYS A 314 -14.32 5.82 -9.39
CA CYS A 314 -15.62 5.17 -9.31
C CYS A 314 -15.57 4.14 -8.19
N ASP A 315 -16.56 4.24 -7.30
CA ASP A 315 -16.66 3.50 -6.06
C ASP A 315 -17.95 2.66 -6.05
N PHE A 316 -18.03 1.69 -5.15
CA PHE A 316 -19.22 0.87 -4.95
C PHE A 316 -19.46 0.66 -3.45
N GLU A 317 -20.73 0.58 -3.06
CA GLU A 317 -21.13 0.29 -1.68
C GLU A 317 -21.98 -0.99 -1.68
N PHE A 318 -21.73 -1.88 -0.72
CA PHE A 318 -22.62 -3.01 -0.45
C PHE A 318 -23.84 -2.50 0.32
N ASN A 319 -25.03 -2.90 -0.14
CA ASN A 319 -26.31 -2.52 0.49
C ASN A 319 -26.60 -3.35 1.74
#